data_AF-A0A4U9HZD5-F1
#
_entry.id   AF-A0A4U9HZD5-F1
#
_cell.length_a   1.000
_cell.length_b   1.000
_cell.length_c   1.000
_cell.angle_alpha   90.00
_cell.angle_beta   90.00
_cell.angle_gamma   90.00
#
_symmetry.space_group_name_H-M   'P 1'
#
loop_
_entity.id
_entity.type
_entity.pdbx_description
1 polymer ?
#
loop_
_entity_poly.entity_id
_entity_poly.type
_entity_poly.pdbx_seq_one_letter_code
_entity_poly.pdbx_strand_id
1 'polypeptide(L)'
;MIFDEAHQLPDIASQYFGQSLSSRQLLDLAKDFTIAYRTELKDTQQLQKCGDRLAQSTQDFRMQLGDPGYRGNLREVLADQHIQRALLLLDDALELCYDVAKLSLGRSALLDAAFERATLYRARLKRLKEFNQPGYSYWYECNSRHFTLALTPLTVADKFQEVMAQKPGSWIFTSATLSVNDDLHHFTERLGITEAKSLLLPSPFDYATQALLCVPRNFAAA
;
A
#
# COMPACT_ATOMS: atom_id res chain seq x y z
N MET A 1 0.65 1.26 -26.43
CA MET A 1 -0.08 0.71 -25.27
C MET A 1 -1.46 1.33 -25.24
N ILE A 2 -2.49 0.54 -24.99
CA ILE A 2 -3.88 1.01 -24.91
C ILE A 2 -4.40 0.64 -23.52
N PHE A 3 -4.99 1.60 -22.82
CA PHE A 3 -5.64 1.42 -21.53
C PHE A 3 -7.13 1.67 -21.69
N ASP A 4 -7.91 0.62 -21.48
CA ASP A 4 -9.35 0.72 -21.31
C ASP A 4 -9.70 0.92 -19.82
N GLU A 5 -10.86 1.50 -19.56
CA GLU A 5 -11.26 2.05 -18.26
C GLU A 5 -10.17 2.91 -17.57
N ALA A 6 -9.52 3.74 -18.38
CA ALA A 6 -8.39 4.58 -17.96
C ALA A 6 -8.70 5.51 -16.77
N HIS A 7 -9.97 5.79 -16.45
CA HIS A 7 -10.36 6.56 -15.26
C HIS A 7 -9.82 5.95 -13.94
N GLN A 8 -9.55 4.64 -13.91
CA GLN A 8 -9.00 3.95 -12.75
C GLN A 8 -7.48 4.11 -12.60
N LEU A 9 -6.77 4.51 -13.66
CA LEU A 9 -5.30 4.56 -13.66
C LEU A 9 -4.68 5.45 -12.57
N PRO A 10 -5.19 6.66 -12.27
CA PRO A 10 -4.62 7.48 -11.21
C PRO A 10 -4.67 6.79 -9.84
N ASP A 11 -5.74 6.05 -9.56
CA ASP A 11 -5.95 5.37 -8.27
C ASP A 11 -5.12 4.09 -8.19
N ILE A 12 -5.07 3.31 -9.28
CA ILE A 12 -4.18 2.14 -9.43
C ILE A 12 -2.72 2.57 -9.29
N ALA A 13 -2.30 3.64 -9.95
CA ALA A 13 -0.96 4.21 -9.83
C ALA A 13 -0.68 4.68 -8.40
N SER A 14 -1.66 5.29 -7.71
CA SER A 14 -1.51 5.75 -6.33
C SER A 14 -1.27 4.58 -5.38
N GLN A 15 -1.96 3.46 -5.58
CA GLN A 15 -1.75 2.23 -4.82
C GLN A 15 -0.41 1.58 -5.17
N TYR A 16 -0.06 1.50 -6.46
CA TYR A 16 1.18 0.87 -6.96
C TYR A 16 2.45 1.61 -6.53
N PHE A 17 2.44 2.94 -6.59
CA PHE A 17 3.54 3.81 -6.14
C PHE A 17 3.51 4.11 -4.63
N GLY A 18 2.45 3.67 -3.95
CA GLY A 18 2.36 3.64 -2.50
C GLY A 18 3.19 2.51 -1.89
N GLN A 19 3.35 2.55 -0.57
CA GLN A 19 3.97 1.49 0.20
C GLN A 19 3.07 1.13 1.37
N SER A 20 2.93 -0.17 1.64
CA SER A 20 2.19 -0.66 2.80
C SER A 20 2.89 -1.82 3.49
N LEU A 21 2.71 -1.88 4.80
CA LEU A 21 3.15 -2.99 5.65
C LEU A 21 1.97 -3.39 6.54
N SER A 22 1.56 -4.65 6.44
CA SER A 22 0.43 -5.21 7.19
C SER A 22 0.89 -6.20 8.24
N SER A 23 0.11 -6.34 9.31
CA SER A 23 0.31 -7.40 10.30
C SER A 23 0.30 -8.80 9.69
N ARG A 24 -0.44 -9.02 8.60
CA ARG A 24 -0.50 -10.33 7.92
C ARG A 24 0.87 -10.69 7.34
N GLN A 25 1.48 -9.77 6.60
CA GLN A 25 2.84 -9.95 6.06
C GLN A 25 3.87 -10.27 7.14
N LEU A 26 3.79 -9.59 8.29
CA LEU A 26 4.68 -9.81 9.43
C LEU A 26 4.44 -11.16 10.12
N LEU A 27 3.17 -11.56 10.29
CA LEU A 27 2.79 -12.85 10.87
C LEU A 27 3.11 -14.03 9.93
N ASP A 28 2.98 -13.85 8.63
CA ASP A 28 3.33 -14.88 7.64
C ASP A 28 4.85 -15.04 7.57
N LEU A 29 5.62 -13.95 7.59
CA LEU A 29 7.07 -14.01 7.76
C LEU A 29 7.46 -14.75 9.05
N ALA A 30 6.84 -14.42 10.19
CA ALA A 30 7.09 -15.11 11.45
C ALA A 30 6.83 -16.63 11.36
N LYS A 31 5.75 -17.06 10.70
CA LYS A 31 5.46 -18.49 10.46
C LYS A 31 6.55 -19.16 9.64
N ASP A 32 7.10 -18.50 8.62
CA ASP A 32 8.13 -19.08 7.77
C ASP A 32 9.43 -19.35 8.55
N PHE A 33 9.82 -18.48 9.48
CA PHE A 33 10.92 -18.75 10.41
C PHE A 33 10.64 -19.97 11.30
N THR A 34 9.42 -20.10 11.81
CA THR A 34 8.98 -21.26 12.61
C THR A 34 8.92 -22.54 11.78
N ILE A 35 8.56 -22.46 10.50
CA ILE A 35 8.58 -23.59 9.55
C ILE A 35 10.03 -24.00 9.27
N ALA A 36 10.88 -23.07 8.83
CA ALA A 36 12.30 -23.30 8.55
C ALA A 36 13.01 -24.05 9.68
N TYR A 37 12.80 -23.61 10.92
CA TYR A 37 13.34 -24.27 12.11
C TYR A 37 12.84 -25.70 12.28
N ARG A 38 11.53 -25.95 12.08
CA ARG A 38 10.91 -27.26 12.30
C ARG A 38 11.20 -28.27 11.19
N THR A 39 11.38 -27.82 9.95
CA THR A 39 11.59 -28.68 8.78
C THR A 39 13.07 -28.89 8.46
N GLU A 40 13.85 -27.81 8.35
CA GLU A 40 15.16 -27.80 7.69
C GLU A 40 16.33 -27.46 8.63
N LEU A 41 16.16 -26.50 9.54
CA LEU A 41 17.25 -25.87 10.29
C LEU A 41 17.08 -26.00 11.81
N LYS A 42 16.91 -27.25 12.26
CA LYS A 42 16.65 -27.64 13.67
C LYS A 42 17.79 -27.31 14.64
N ASP A 43 19.00 -27.11 14.12
CA ASP A 43 20.19 -26.66 14.85
C ASP A 43 20.11 -25.18 15.24
N THR A 44 19.32 -24.39 14.51
CA THR A 44 19.33 -22.92 14.59
C THR A 44 18.16 -22.42 15.44
N GLN A 45 18.20 -22.69 16.75
CA GLN A 45 17.12 -22.33 17.70
C GLN A 45 16.72 -20.85 17.70
N GLN A 46 17.61 -19.96 17.24
CA GLN A 46 17.29 -18.53 17.09
C GLN A 46 16.18 -18.26 16.06
N LEU A 47 16.00 -19.11 15.04
CA LEU A 47 14.94 -18.97 14.03
C LEU A 47 13.55 -18.98 14.66
N GLN A 48 13.27 -19.97 15.53
CA GLN A 48 12.00 -19.99 16.25
C GLN A 48 11.87 -18.77 17.18
N LYS A 49 12.93 -18.43 17.94
CA LYS A 49 12.88 -17.31 18.90
C LYS A 49 12.60 -15.96 18.23
N CYS A 50 13.16 -15.69 17.06
CA CYS A 50 12.88 -14.44 16.34
C CYS A 50 11.50 -14.45 15.68
N GLY A 51 11.06 -15.58 15.09
CA GLY A 51 9.69 -15.74 14.58
C GLY A 51 8.62 -15.53 15.67
N ASP A 52 8.76 -16.21 16.81
CA ASP A 52 7.84 -16.07 17.95
C ASP A 52 7.83 -14.63 18.49
N ARG A 53 9.00 -13.97 18.58
CA ARG A 53 9.10 -12.55 18.99
C ARG A 53 8.44 -11.60 17.98
N LEU A 54 8.63 -11.80 16.67
CA LEU A 54 8.01 -10.98 15.62
C LEU A 54 6.48 -11.12 15.65
N ALA A 55 5.98 -12.36 15.82
CA ALA A 55 4.54 -12.61 15.94
C ALA A 55 3.95 -11.89 17.16
N GLN A 56 4.60 -12.01 18.32
CA GLN A 56 4.19 -11.35 19.56
C GLN A 56 4.19 -9.82 19.42
N SER A 57 5.31 -9.22 18.99
CA SER A 57 5.42 -7.76 18.82
C SER A 57 4.43 -7.21 17.78
N THR A 58 4.05 -7.99 16.77
CA THR A 58 3.01 -7.62 15.80
C THR A 58 1.61 -7.56 16.46
N GLN A 59 1.29 -8.52 17.33
CA GLN A 59 0.01 -8.51 18.07
C GLN A 59 -0.01 -7.43 19.15
N ASP A 60 1.09 -7.21 19.87
CA ASP A 60 1.21 -6.15 20.88
C ASP A 60 1.04 -4.77 20.25
N PHE A 61 1.72 -4.51 19.12
CA PHE A 61 1.54 -3.28 18.36
C PHE A 61 0.11 -3.14 17.82
N ARG A 62 -0.56 -4.23 17.39
CA ARG A 62 -2.01 -4.15 17.10
C ARG A 62 -2.76 -3.67 18.33
N MET A 63 -2.58 -4.27 19.51
CA MET A 63 -3.36 -3.89 20.70
C MET A 63 -3.22 -2.40 21.06
N GLN A 64 -2.11 -1.75 20.70
CA GLN A 64 -1.93 -0.30 20.91
C GLN A 64 -2.64 0.60 19.87
N LEU A 65 -3.00 0.11 18.68
CA LEU A 65 -3.60 0.93 17.59
C LEU A 65 -5.09 1.29 17.77
N GLY A 66 -5.65 1.14 18.98
CA GLY A 66 -7.02 1.56 19.31
C GLY A 66 -8.13 0.66 18.73
N ASP A 67 -9.35 1.20 18.65
CA ASP A 67 -10.55 0.41 18.40
C ASP A 67 -10.64 -0.19 16.98
N PRO A 68 -11.19 -1.42 16.82
CA PRO A 68 -11.41 -2.04 15.51
C PRO A 68 -12.33 -1.23 14.59
N GLY A 69 -11.98 -1.18 13.30
CA GLY A 69 -12.78 -0.54 12.25
C GLY A 69 -12.38 0.90 11.96
N TYR A 70 -11.44 1.47 12.71
CA TYR A 70 -10.95 2.81 12.49
C TYR A 70 -9.85 2.87 11.41
N ARG A 71 -9.93 3.91 10.57
CA ARG A 71 -8.88 4.34 9.64
C ARG A 71 -8.53 5.79 9.97
N GLY A 72 -7.26 6.10 10.14
CA GLY A 72 -6.81 7.42 10.59
C GLY A 72 -5.45 7.84 10.05
N ASN A 73 -5.02 9.02 10.46
CA ASN A 73 -3.72 9.57 10.11
C ASN A 73 -2.62 8.87 10.92
N LEU A 74 -1.66 8.25 10.23
CA LEU A 74 -0.57 7.52 10.87
C LEU A 74 0.38 8.45 11.64
N ARG A 75 0.53 9.72 11.22
CA ARG A 75 1.39 10.70 11.90
C ARG A 75 0.87 11.09 13.28
N GLU A 76 -0.45 11.24 13.42
CA GLU A 76 -1.10 11.59 14.68
C GLU A 76 -0.96 10.45 15.70
N VAL A 77 -1.21 9.22 15.26
CA VAL A 77 -1.18 8.04 16.13
C VAL A 77 0.24 7.64 16.51
N LEU A 78 1.23 7.85 15.62
CA LEU A 78 2.64 7.71 15.96
C LEU A 78 3.24 8.93 16.68
N ALA A 79 2.43 9.89 17.13
CA ALA A 79 2.84 10.88 18.13
C ALA A 79 2.67 10.36 19.58
N ASP A 80 1.88 9.31 19.82
CA ASP A 80 1.74 8.70 21.15
C ASP A 80 2.99 7.88 21.51
N GLN A 81 3.58 8.17 22.66
CA GLN A 81 4.77 7.47 23.17
C GLN A 81 4.58 5.97 23.38
N HIS A 82 3.37 5.51 23.74
CA HIS A 82 3.08 4.08 23.90
C HIS A 82 3.13 3.36 22.56
N ILE A 83 2.55 3.98 21.53
CA ILE A 83 2.49 3.43 20.18
C ILE A 83 3.88 3.49 19.52
N GLN A 84 4.65 4.58 19.75
CA GLN A 84 6.06 4.65 19.35
C GLN A 84 6.91 3.53 19.98
N ARG A 85 6.74 3.26 21.27
CA ARG A 85 7.46 2.16 21.97
C ARG A 85 7.09 0.79 21.39
N ALA A 86 5.81 0.53 21.15
CA ALA A 86 5.38 -0.72 20.54
C ALA A 86 5.86 -0.87 19.09
N LEU A 87 5.91 0.22 18.32
CA LEU A 87 6.49 0.23 16.96
C LEU A 87 8.01 -0.03 16.98
N LEU A 88 8.73 0.51 17.96
CA LEU A 88 10.16 0.25 18.15
C LEU A 88 10.41 -1.24 18.48
N LEU A 89 9.64 -1.83 19.39
CA LEU A 89 9.74 -3.26 19.71
C LEU A 89 9.44 -4.15 18.49
N LEU A 90 8.53 -3.72 17.62
CA LEU A 90 8.22 -4.40 16.35
C LEU A 90 9.38 -4.28 15.33
N ASP A 91 10.01 -3.11 15.22
CA ASP A 91 11.18 -2.89 14.36
C ASP A 91 12.38 -3.72 14.83
N ASP A 92 12.67 -3.72 16.14
CA ASP A 92 13.71 -4.57 16.77
C ASP A 92 13.48 -6.06 16.50
N ALA A 93 12.22 -6.52 16.56
CA ALA A 93 11.88 -7.92 16.30
C ALA A 93 12.06 -8.28 14.82
N LEU A 94 11.75 -7.37 13.90
CA LEU A 94 11.94 -7.54 12.46
C LEU A 94 13.42 -7.46 12.06
N GLU A 95 14.23 -6.62 12.73
CA GLU A 95 15.68 -6.59 12.62
C GLU A 95 16.30 -7.92 13.07
N LEU A 96 15.88 -8.46 14.22
CA LEU A 96 16.35 -9.76 14.70
C LEU A 96 16.03 -10.88 13.70
N CYS A 97 14.85 -10.89 13.08
CA CYS A 97 14.54 -11.83 12.00
C CYS A 97 15.49 -11.66 10.81
N TYR A 98 15.72 -10.44 10.34
CA TYR A 98 16.65 -10.15 9.24
C TYR A 98 18.07 -10.67 9.54
N ASP A 99 18.63 -10.38 10.72
CA ASP A 99 19.99 -10.78 11.08
C ASP A 99 20.14 -12.31 11.24
N VAL A 100 19.17 -12.98 11.87
CA VAL A 100 19.19 -14.44 12.01
C VAL A 100 19.08 -15.13 10.65
N ALA A 101 18.23 -14.63 9.75
CA ALA A 101 18.15 -15.17 8.38
C ALA A 101 19.45 -14.93 7.59
N LYS A 102 20.05 -13.74 7.72
CA LYS A 102 21.32 -13.37 7.07
C LYS A 102 22.45 -14.33 7.43
N LEU A 103 22.54 -14.75 8.69
CA LEU A 103 23.53 -15.72 9.17
C LEU A 103 23.32 -17.15 8.64
N SER A 104 22.17 -17.44 8.03
CA SER A 104 21.78 -18.77 7.54
C SER A 104 21.41 -18.78 6.05
N LEU A 105 21.82 -17.74 5.30
CA LEU A 105 21.63 -17.66 3.84
C LEU A 105 22.26 -18.85 3.10
N GLY A 106 21.59 -19.31 2.05
CA GLY A 106 21.99 -20.45 1.23
C GLY A 106 21.82 -21.81 1.91
N ARG A 107 21.36 -21.86 3.17
CA ARG A 107 21.05 -23.12 3.88
C ARG A 107 19.63 -23.64 3.63
N SER A 108 18.74 -22.77 3.17
CA SER A 108 17.32 -23.08 2.93
C SER A 108 16.74 -22.07 1.95
N ALA A 109 16.14 -22.53 0.85
CA ALA A 109 15.46 -21.66 -0.12
C ALA A 109 14.24 -20.94 0.50
N LEU A 110 13.60 -21.55 1.51
CA LEU A 110 12.51 -20.93 2.26
C LEU A 110 13.03 -19.78 3.14
N LEU A 111 14.21 -19.95 3.76
CA LEU A 111 14.83 -18.90 4.55
C LEU A 111 15.42 -17.77 3.69
N ASP A 112 15.96 -18.08 2.51
CA ASP A 112 16.41 -17.08 1.53
C ASP A 112 15.22 -16.21 1.08
N ALA A 113 14.08 -16.83 0.76
CA ALA A 113 12.84 -16.12 0.44
C ALA A 113 12.24 -15.36 1.65
N ALA A 114 12.52 -15.78 2.88
CA ALA A 114 12.17 -15.03 4.09
C ALA A 114 13.10 -13.83 4.32
N PHE A 115 14.40 -13.96 4.03
CA PHE A 115 15.38 -12.88 4.11
C PHE A 115 15.04 -11.72 3.15
N GLU A 116 14.70 -12.02 1.91
CA GLU A 116 14.28 -11.00 0.92
C GLU A 116 13.02 -10.26 1.40
N ARG A 117 12.03 -10.98 1.96
CA ARG A 117 10.83 -10.35 2.52
C ARG A 117 11.12 -9.54 3.79
N ALA A 118 11.98 -10.02 4.69
CA ALA A 118 12.43 -9.26 5.85
C ALA A 118 13.11 -7.95 5.42
N THR A 119 14.01 -8.01 4.43
CA THR A 119 14.68 -6.85 3.83
C THR A 119 13.67 -5.84 3.27
N LEU A 120 12.71 -6.31 2.48
CA LEU A 120 11.63 -5.48 1.93
C LEU A 120 10.76 -4.84 3.02
N TYR A 121 10.40 -5.59 4.07
CA TYR A 121 9.56 -5.09 5.15
C TYR A 121 10.29 -4.09 6.04
N ARG A 122 11.59 -4.29 6.33
CA ARG A 122 12.43 -3.30 7.02
C ARG A 122 12.53 -1.99 6.23
N ALA A 123 12.75 -2.07 4.92
CA ALA A 123 12.80 -0.90 4.05
C ALA A 123 11.47 -0.11 4.05
N ARG A 124 10.33 -0.81 4.01
CA ARG A 124 9.00 -0.20 4.11
C ARG A 124 8.73 0.41 5.48
N LEU A 125 9.06 -0.31 6.57
CA LEU A 125 8.89 0.17 7.95
C LEU A 125 9.71 1.43 8.20
N LYS A 126 10.95 1.47 7.69
CA LYS A 126 11.79 2.68 7.72
C LYS A 126 11.11 3.86 7.02
N ARG A 127 10.62 3.69 5.79
CA ARG A 127 9.89 4.77 5.08
C ARG A 127 8.62 5.21 5.81
N LEU A 128 7.89 4.27 6.41
CA LEU A 128 6.69 4.57 7.21
C LEU A 128 7.01 5.36 8.49
N LYS A 129 8.22 5.23 9.04
CA LYS A 129 8.73 6.02 10.19
C LYS A 129 9.26 7.41 9.79
N GLU A 130 9.55 7.66 8.51
CA GLU A 130 10.06 8.94 8.00
C GLU A 130 8.90 9.92 7.72
N PHE A 131 8.28 10.49 8.76
CA PHE A 131 7.07 11.33 8.62
C PHE A 131 7.24 12.66 7.88
N ASN A 132 8.48 13.14 7.72
CA ASN A 132 8.76 14.51 7.29
C ASN A 132 8.78 14.69 5.76
N GLN A 133 8.49 13.65 4.96
CA GLN A 133 8.45 13.80 3.50
C GLN A 133 7.14 14.51 3.06
N PRO A 134 7.21 15.65 2.36
CA PRO A 134 6.05 16.27 1.73
C PRO A 134 5.58 15.44 0.53
N GLY A 135 4.36 15.69 0.04
CA GLY A 135 3.83 14.98 -1.13
C GLY A 135 3.28 13.57 -0.86
N TYR A 136 3.21 13.13 0.40
CA TYR A 136 2.67 11.82 0.80
C TYR A 136 1.59 11.93 1.89
N SER A 137 0.55 11.11 1.73
CA SER A 137 -0.47 10.81 2.73
C SER A 137 -0.07 9.57 3.52
N TYR A 138 -0.02 9.69 4.85
CA TYR A 138 0.37 8.63 5.77
C TYR A 138 -0.90 8.20 6.53
N TRP A 139 -1.33 6.96 6.33
CA TRP A 139 -2.57 6.46 6.93
C TRP A 139 -2.37 5.07 7.52
N TYR A 140 -3.24 4.74 8.46
CA TYR A 140 -3.33 3.39 9.01
C TYR A 140 -4.78 2.96 9.09
N GLU A 141 -4.99 1.65 9.10
CA GLU A 141 -6.26 1.01 9.42
C GLU A 141 -6.01 -0.09 10.44
N CYS A 142 -6.98 -0.36 11.30
CA CYS A 142 -6.94 -1.52 12.19
C CYS A 142 -8.33 -2.18 12.29
N ASN A 143 -8.35 -3.51 12.30
CA ASN A 143 -9.51 -4.34 12.61
C ASN A 143 -9.19 -5.23 13.81
N SER A 144 -10.11 -6.07 14.28
CA SER A 144 -9.94 -6.82 15.54
C SER A 144 -8.74 -7.79 15.58
N ARG A 145 -8.09 -8.10 14.45
CA ARG A 145 -6.93 -9.02 14.38
C ARG A 145 -5.71 -8.47 13.66
N HIS A 146 -5.86 -7.36 12.92
CA HIS A 146 -4.87 -6.91 11.96
C HIS A 146 -4.77 -5.38 11.90
N PHE A 147 -3.64 -4.90 11.39
CA PHE A 147 -3.43 -3.52 10.96
C PHE A 147 -2.78 -3.48 9.58
N THR A 148 -2.95 -2.35 8.90
CA THR A 148 -2.11 -1.95 7.77
C THR A 148 -1.59 -0.55 8.04
N LEU A 149 -0.28 -0.36 7.91
CA LEU A 149 0.37 0.95 7.87
C LEU A 149 0.68 1.27 6.42
N ALA A 150 0.38 2.48 5.95
CA ALA A 150 0.53 2.82 4.55
C ALA A 150 0.95 4.28 4.30
N LEU A 151 1.69 4.44 3.20
CA LEU A 151 2.20 5.68 2.65
C LEU A 151 1.75 5.73 1.18
N THR A 152 0.87 6.67 0.83
CA THR A 152 0.34 6.84 -0.53
C THR A 152 0.76 8.23 -1.04
N PRO A 153 1.35 8.37 -2.23
CA PRO A 153 1.70 9.68 -2.76
C PRO A 153 0.43 10.50 -3.02
N LEU A 154 0.48 11.82 -2.79
CA LEU A 154 -0.64 12.75 -3.03
C LEU A 154 -0.86 13.02 -4.54
N THR A 155 0.20 12.89 -5.33
CA THR A 155 0.17 12.93 -6.80
C THR A 155 0.97 11.77 -7.36
N VAL A 156 0.52 11.23 -8.50
CA VAL A 156 1.23 10.18 -9.24
C VAL A 156 1.89 10.71 -10.51
N ALA A 157 1.70 11.99 -10.83
CA ALA A 157 2.14 12.62 -12.07
C ALA A 157 3.62 12.33 -12.40
N ASP A 158 4.54 12.74 -11.54
CA ASP A 158 5.99 12.61 -11.78
C ASP A 158 6.40 11.14 -12.01
N LYS A 159 5.94 10.23 -11.15
CA LYS A 159 6.24 8.80 -11.24
C LYS A 159 5.61 8.14 -12.48
N PHE A 160 4.44 8.61 -12.90
CA PHE A 160 3.77 8.10 -14.10
C PHE A 160 4.49 8.60 -15.36
N GLN A 161 4.91 9.87 -15.40
CA GLN A 161 5.79 10.41 -16.44
C GLN A 161 7.09 9.61 -16.55
N GLU A 162 7.77 9.29 -15.44
CA GLU A 162 8.99 8.46 -15.44
C GLU A 162 8.74 7.08 -16.09
N VAL A 163 7.62 6.42 -15.76
CA VAL A 163 7.24 5.13 -16.36
C VAL A 163 6.89 5.24 -17.84
N MET A 164 6.24 6.33 -18.27
CA MET A 164 5.99 6.61 -19.68
C MET A 164 7.30 6.84 -20.45
N ALA A 165 8.23 7.62 -19.90
CA ALA A 165 9.52 7.92 -20.51
C ALA A 165 10.40 6.68 -20.69
N GLN A 166 10.34 5.73 -19.75
CA GLN A 166 11.05 4.44 -19.83
C GLN A 166 10.48 3.48 -20.90
N LYS A 167 9.27 3.75 -21.42
CA LYS A 167 8.56 2.88 -22.37
C LYS A 167 8.15 3.67 -23.61
N PRO A 168 9.10 3.94 -24.53
CA PRO A 168 8.83 4.71 -25.74
C PRO A 168 7.79 4.02 -26.62
N GLY A 169 6.81 4.80 -27.09
CA GLY A 169 5.72 4.36 -27.93
C GLY A 169 4.46 5.21 -27.73
N SER A 170 3.40 4.91 -28.48
CA SER A 170 2.12 5.61 -28.33
C SER A 170 1.35 5.07 -27.12
N TRP A 171 0.84 5.98 -26.28
CA TRP A 171 -0.04 5.68 -25.16
C TRP A 171 -1.45 6.20 -25.48
N ILE A 172 -2.45 5.32 -25.41
CA ILE A 172 -3.86 5.64 -25.70
C ILE A 172 -4.67 5.30 -24.46
N PHE A 173 -5.53 6.23 -24.04
CA PHE A 173 -6.38 6.12 -22.85
C PHE A 173 -7.83 6.25 -23.28
N THR A 174 -8.66 5.25 -22.96
CA THR A 174 -10.10 5.23 -23.26
C THR A 174 -10.89 4.91 -22.00
N SER A 175 -12.01 5.62 -21.81
CA SER A 175 -13.09 5.27 -20.89
C SER A 175 -14.26 6.25 -21.10
N ALA A 176 -15.47 5.81 -20.78
CA ALA A 176 -16.69 6.62 -20.88
C ALA A 176 -16.78 7.75 -19.84
N THR A 177 -15.93 7.74 -18.80
CA THR A 177 -16.03 8.63 -17.62
C THR A 177 -14.78 9.46 -17.36
N LEU A 178 -13.92 9.68 -18.37
CA LEU A 178 -12.69 10.48 -18.21
C LEU A 178 -12.95 11.98 -18.02
N SER A 179 -13.99 12.52 -18.65
CA SER A 179 -14.26 13.96 -18.64
C SER A 179 -15.10 14.40 -17.45
N VAL A 180 -14.77 15.59 -16.95
CA VAL A 180 -15.57 16.35 -15.98
C VAL A 180 -15.91 17.68 -16.64
N ASN A 181 -17.19 18.03 -16.72
CA ASN A 181 -17.68 19.26 -17.40
C ASN A 181 -17.12 19.42 -18.83
N ASP A 182 -17.18 18.35 -19.63
CA ASP A 182 -16.63 18.27 -21.00
C ASP A 182 -15.13 18.57 -21.12
N ASP A 183 -14.37 18.48 -20.02
CA ASP A 183 -12.93 18.63 -20.00
C ASP A 183 -12.22 17.35 -19.52
N LEU A 184 -11.13 16.99 -20.21
CA LEU A 184 -10.25 15.86 -19.88
C LEU A 184 -9.04 16.29 -19.04
N HIS A 185 -8.85 17.60 -18.80
CA HIS A 185 -7.68 18.14 -18.12
C HIS A 185 -7.43 17.53 -16.75
N HIS A 186 -8.50 17.31 -15.96
CA HIS A 186 -8.42 16.68 -14.64
C HIS A 186 -7.80 15.26 -14.68
N PHE A 187 -8.09 14.47 -15.72
CA PHE A 187 -7.45 13.17 -15.89
C PHE A 187 -5.97 13.30 -16.27
N THR A 188 -5.66 14.19 -17.22
CA THR A 188 -4.30 14.38 -17.70
C THR A 188 -3.38 14.99 -16.64
N GLU A 189 -3.87 15.94 -15.84
CA GLU A 189 -3.14 16.56 -14.73
C GLU A 189 -2.80 15.54 -13.64
N ARG A 190 -3.76 14.72 -13.22
CA ARG A 190 -3.53 13.65 -12.22
C ARG A 190 -2.45 12.65 -12.64
N LEU A 191 -2.26 12.42 -13.94
CA LEU A 191 -1.21 11.56 -14.50
C LEU A 191 0.03 12.32 -15.01
N GLY A 192 0.08 13.65 -14.90
CA GLY A 192 1.19 14.46 -15.41
C GLY A 192 1.31 14.51 -16.94
N ILE A 193 0.27 14.20 -17.70
CA ILE A 193 0.33 14.14 -19.16
C ILE A 193 0.08 15.53 -19.75
N THR A 194 1.15 16.29 -20.02
CA THR A 194 1.05 17.68 -20.50
C THR A 194 0.73 17.81 -21.99
N GLU A 195 1.18 16.86 -22.82
CA GLU A 195 1.04 16.91 -24.29
C GLU A 195 0.02 15.88 -24.84
N ALA A 196 -1.11 15.71 -24.14
CA ALA A 196 -2.17 14.81 -24.56
C ALA A 196 -2.95 15.35 -25.77
N LYS A 197 -3.21 14.49 -26.78
CA LYS A 197 -4.26 14.73 -27.77
C LYS A 197 -5.59 14.23 -27.21
N SER A 198 -6.52 15.14 -26.95
CA SER A 198 -7.85 14.85 -26.43
C SER A 198 -8.87 14.64 -27.55
N LEU A 199 -9.82 13.72 -27.32
CA LEU A 199 -11.01 13.54 -28.14
C LEU A 199 -12.17 13.18 -27.22
N LEU A 200 -13.24 13.98 -27.27
CA LEU A 200 -14.51 13.68 -26.62
C LEU A 200 -15.53 13.30 -27.68
N LEU A 201 -16.21 12.17 -27.46
CA LEU A 201 -17.27 11.68 -28.32
C LEU A 201 -18.59 11.76 -27.53
N PRO A 202 -19.64 12.41 -28.06
CA PRO A 202 -20.93 12.47 -27.39
C PRO A 202 -21.54 11.07 -27.30
N SER A 203 -22.39 10.87 -26.28
CA SER A 203 -23.17 9.64 -26.18
C SER A 203 -24.07 9.45 -27.40
N PRO A 204 -24.13 8.25 -28.01
CA PRO A 204 -25.04 7.96 -29.12
C PRO A 204 -26.49 7.72 -28.68
N PHE A 205 -26.78 7.72 -27.36
CA PHE A 205 -28.09 7.37 -26.81
C PHE A 205 -29.01 8.58 -26.65
N ASP A 206 -30.28 8.42 -27.01
CA ASP A 206 -31.33 9.41 -26.76
C ASP A 206 -31.83 9.31 -25.30
N TYR A 207 -31.13 9.98 -24.39
CA TYR A 207 -31.53 10.04 -22.98
C TYR A 207 -32.89 10.72 -22.76
N ALA A 208 -33.39 11.55 -23.68
CA ALA A 208 -34.67 12.24 -23.51
C ALA A 208 -35.86 11.29 -23.67
N THR A 209 -35.73 10.23 -24.47
CA THR A 209 -36.78 9.20 -24.63
C THR A 209 -36.45 7.85 -23.98
N GLN A 210 -35.18 7.57 -23.69
CA GLN A 210 -34.71 6.25 -23.22
C GLN A 210 -34.17 6.23 -21.78
N ALA A 211 -34.25 7.33 -21.02
CA ALA A 211 -33.83 7.37 -19.61
C ALA A 211 -34.90 7.98 -18.69
N LEU A 212 -34.84 7.61 -17.41
CA LEU A 212 -35.68 8.14 -16.33
C LEU A 212 -34.79 8.60 -15.18
N LEU A 213 -34.91 9.87 -14.77
CA LEU A 213 -34.20 10.40 -13.60
C LEU A 213 -35.05 10.22 -12.33
N CYS A 214 -34.72 9.21 -11.53
CA CYS A 214 -35.40 8.93 -10.26
C CYS A 214 -34.70 9.63 -9.09
N VAL A 215 -35.22 10.78 -8.64
CA VAL A 215 -34.74 11.47 -7.43
C VAL A 215 -35.57 11.04 -6.20
N PRO A 216 -34.96 10.45 -5.14
CA PRO A 216 -35.69 10.08 -3.93
C PRO A 216 -36.23 11.31 -3.19
N ARG A 217 -37.51 11.25 -2.76
CA ARG A 217 -38.22 12.39 -2.14
C ARG A 217 -37.59 12.91 -0.82
N ASN A 218 -36.77 12.11 -0.16
CA ASN A 218 -36.14 12.43 1.12
C ASN A 218 -34.63 12.72 0.99
N PHE A 219 -34.15 13.04 -0.22
CA PHE A 219 -32.79 13.60 -0.36
C PHE A 219 -32.76 14.98 0.27
N ALA A 220 -31.85 15.21 1.23
CA ALA A 220 -31.64 16.55 1.76
C ALA A 220 -31.07 17.45 0.65
N ALA A 221 -31.79 18.52 0.33
CA ALA A 221 -31.21 19.61 -0.47
C ALA A 221 -30.12 20.29 0.37
N ALA A 222 -28.98 20.55 -0.27
CA ALA A 222 -27.89 21.33 0.29
C ALA A 222 -28.18 22.84 0.22
#